data_AF-M9RPK6-F1
#
_entry.id   AF-M9RPK6-F1
#
_cell.length_a   1.000
_cell.length_b   1.000
_cell.length_c   1.000
_cell.angle_alpha   90.00
_cell.angle_beta   90.00
_cell.angle_gamma   90.00
#
_symmetry.space_group_name_H-M   'P 1'
#
loop_
_entity.id
_entity.type
_entity.pdbx_description
1 polymer ?
#
loop_
_entity_poly.entity_id
_entity_poly.type
_entity_poly.pdbx_seq_one_letter_code
_entity_poly.pdbx_strand_id
1 'polypeptide(L)'
;MIREDWSPEQITGHLKDIGEPSISPEWIYQHLYADKRNGGDLHDRLRCQKQRRKRYGSTERRGQIKNRVSIEKRPAVVDLRSRVGDWEADTLIGKQGH
;
A
#
# COMPACT_ATOMS: atom_id res chain seq x y z
N MET A 1 7.12 25.75 -10.40
CA MET A 1 6.90 24.34 -10.78
C MET A 1 5.74 23.65 -10.04
N ILE A 2 5.79 23.34 -8.73
CA ILE A 2 4.60 22.74 -8.04
C ILE A 2 3.41 23.72 -8.04
N ARG A 3 3.69 25.02 -7.84
CA ARG A 3 2.71 26.12 -7.97
C ARG A 3 2.26 26.39 -9.41
N GLU A 4 2.73 25.62 -10.38
CA GLU A 4 2.29 25.66 -11.78
C GLU A 4 1.55 24.36 -12.16
N ASP A 5 1.19 23.53 -11.16
CA ASP A 5 0.47 22.26 -11.31
C ASP A 5 1.26 21.13 -12.00
N TRP A 6 2.59 21.19 -11.90
CA TRP A 6 3.47 20.12 -12.36
C TRP A 6 3.54 19.00 -11.32
N SER A 7 3.47 17.75 -11.78
CA SER A 7 3.72 16.59 -10.92
C SER A 7 5.20 16.52 -10.52
N PRO A 8 5.54 15.98 -9.34
CA PRO A 8 6.93 15.79 -8.93
C PRO A 8 7.80 15.13 -9.99
N GLU A 9 7.27 14.12 -10.68
CA GLU A 9 7.94 13.41 -11.77
C GLU A 9 8.19 14.34 -12.98
N GLN A 10 7.23 15.18 -13.36
CA GLN A 10 7.40 16.17 -14.42
C GLN A 10 8.47 17.21 -14.07
N ILE A 11 8.53 17.65 -12.81
CA ILE A 11 9.56 18.57 -12.32
C ILE A 11 10.94 17.93 -12.48
N THR A 12 11.09 16.67 -12.07
CA THR A 12 12.37 15.97 -12.20
C THR A 12 12.80 15.76 -13.66
N GLY A 13 11.85 15.47 -14.55
CA GLY A 13 12.12 15.36 -16.00
C GLY A 13 12.56 16.70 -16.58
N HIS A 14 11.86 17.77 -16.25
CA HIS A 14 12.19 19.10 -16.72
C HIS A 14 13.57 19.57 -16.26
N LEU A 15 13.92 19.36 -14.98
CA LEU A 15 15.24 19.70 -14.45
C LEU A 15 16.37 18.96 -15.19
N LYS A 16 16.14 17.70 -15.57
CA LYS A 16 17.09 16.93 -16.38
C LYS A 16 17.23 17.49 -17.79
N ASP A 17 16.12 17.90 -18.41
CA ASP A 17 16.12 18.42 -19.78
C ASP A 17 16.84 19.78 -19.88
N ILE A 18 16.73 20.63 -18.85
CA ILE A 18 17.41 21.93 -18.82
C ILE A 18 18.84 21.87 -18.26
N GLY A 19 19.32 20.70 -17.85
CA GLY A 19 20.68 20.50 -17.33
C GLY A 19 20.92 21.01 -15.90
N GLU A 20 19.85 21.30 -15.15
CA GLU A 20 19.90 21.73 -13.75
C GLU A 20 20.08 20.51 -12.81
N PRO A 21 20.49 20.72 -11.55
CA PRO A 21 20.60 19.66 -10.56
C PRO A 21 19.30 18.84 -10.46
N SER A 22 19.38 17.57 -10.85
CA SER A 22 18.24 16.66 -10.81
C SER A 22 17.87 16.37 -9.36
N ILE A 23 16.74 16.90 -8.91
CA ILE A 23 16.13 16.55 -7.63
C ILE A 23 15.39 15.22 -7.80
N SER A 24 15.43 14.34 -6.79
CA SER A 24 14.64 13.11 -6.79
C SER A 24 13.15 13.42 -6.58
N PRO A 25 12.21 12.74 -7.26
CA PRO A 25 10.78 12.96 -7.02
C PRO A 25 10.40 12.68 -5.56
N GLU A 26 11.11 11.76 -4.90
CA GLU A 26 10.93 11.46 -3.47
C GLU A 26 11.26 12.66 -2.58
N TRP A 27 12.32 13.40 -2.90
CA TRP A 27 12.68 14.60 -2.14
C TRP A 27 11.59 15.69 -2.28
N ILE A 28 11.03 15.82 -3.48
CA ILE A 28 9.90 16.71 -3.74
C ILE A 28 8.69 16.30 -2.90
N TYR A 29 8.36 15.00 -2.84
CA TYR A 29 7.29 14.48 -1.97
C TYR A 29 7.56 14.76 -0.48
N GLN A 30 8.80 14.56 0.00
CA GLN A 30 9.16 14.89 1.38
C GLN A 30 8.97 16.37 1.70
N HIS A 31 9.34 17.26 0.77
CA HIS A 31 9.11 18.69 0.90
C HIS A 31 7.61 19.03 0.95
N LEU A 32 6.80 18.46 0.05
CA LEU A 32 5.34 18.58 0.07
C LEU A 32 4.72 18.12 1.40
N TYR A 33 5.20 17.01 1.96
CA TYR A 33 4.71 16.54 3.26
C TYR A 33 5.16 17.42 4.43
N ALA A 34 6.36 18.01 4.36
CA ALA A 34 6.83 18.97 5.35
C ALA A 34 6.00 20.27 5.31
N ASP A 35 5.75 20.81 4.12
CA ASP A 35 4.88 21.96 3.89
C ASP A 35 3.47 21.71 4.44
N LYS A 36 2.88 20.55 4.10
CA LYS A 36 1.57 20.13 4.63
C LYS A 36 1.53 20.08 6.15
N ARG A 37 2.59 19.56 6.80
CA ARG A 37 2.68 19.53 8.28
C ARG A 37 2.78 20.94 8.88
N ASN A 38 3.35 21.88 8.15
CA ASN A 38 3.47 23.28 8.56
C ASN A 38 2.23 24.12 8.20
N GLY A 39 1.17 23.51 7.67
CA GLY A 39 -0.07 24.19 7.28
C GLY A 39 -0.06 24.81 5.87
N GLY A 40 0.90 24.43 5.03
CA GLY A 40 0.98 24.87 3.65
C GLY A 40 0.01 24.15 2.70
N ASP A 41 -0.16 24.76 1.52
CA ASP A 41 -1.16 24.41 0.50
C ASP A 41 -0.57 23.70 -0.73
N LEU A 42 0.75 23.43 -0.75
CA LEU A 42 1.41 22.88 -1.95
C LEU A 42 0.85 21.52 -2.35
N HIS A 43 0.39 20.73 -1.38
CA HIS A 43 -0.13 19.40 -1.61
C HIS A 43 -1.49 19.39 -2.34
N ASP A 44 -2.27 20.47 -2.26
CA ASP A 44 -3.59 20.58 -2.90
C ASP A 44 -3.48 20.68 -4.43
N ARG A 45 -2.29 21.04 -4.91
CA ARG A 45 -1.96 21.20 -6.33
C ARG A 45 -1.60 19.89 -7.01
N LEU A 46 -1.43 18.81 -6.26
CA LEU A 46 -1.17 17.49 -6.83
C LEU A 46 -2.42 16.99 -7.58
N ARG A 47 -2.21 16.34 -8.73
CA ARG A 47 -3.29 15.82 -9.59
C ARG A 47 -4.20 14.80 -8.89
N CYS A 48 -3.67 14.09 -7.88
CA CYS A 48 -4.36 13.03 -7.17
C CYS A 48 -4.90 13.49 -5.80
N GLN A 49 -5.98 14.28 -5.81
CA GLN A 49 -6.70 14.69 -4.58
C GLN A 49 -7.78 13.70 -4.12
N LYS A 50 -7.91 12.56 -4.81
CA LYS A 50 -8.98 11.61 -4.51
C LYS A 50 -8.73 10.98 -3.16
N GLN A 51 -9.66 11.20 -2.22
CA GLN A 51 -9.70 10.45 -0.98
C GLN A 51 -9.70 8.95 -1.29
N ARG A 52 -8.80 8.21 -0.63
CA ARG A 52 -8.77 6.75 -0.74
C ARG A 52 -10.12 6.19 -0.31
N ARG A 53 -10.85 5.60 -1.26
CA ARG A 53 -12.11 4.93 -0.95
C ARG A 53 -11.83 3.70 -0.07
N LYS A 54 -12.48 3.64 1.09
CA LYS A 54 -12.48 2.44 1.93
C LYS A 54 -13.18 1.32 1.14
N ARG A 55 -12.56 0.15 1.03
CA ARG A 55 -13.27 -1.05 0.53
C ARG A 55 -14.07 -1.61 1.70
N TYR A 56 -15.40 -1.57 1.58
CA TYR A 56 -16.26 -2.33 2.47
C TYR A 56 -16.17 -3.81 2.07
N GLY A 57 -16.08 -4.70 3.05
CA GLY A 57 -16.07 -6.14 2.80
C GLY A 57 -17.31 -6.53 1.98
N SER A 58 -17.12 -7.29 0.92
CA SER A 58 -18.24 -7.91 0.20
C SER A 58 -18.68 -9.16 0.94
N THR A 59 -19.99 -9.45 0.96
CA THR A 59 -20.50 -10.75 1.44
C THR A 59 -19.77 -11.88 0.71
N GLU A 60 -19.11 -12.75 1.47
CA GLU A 60 -18.43 -13.92 0.92
C GLU A 60 -19.45 -14.87 0.28
N ARG A 61 -19.31 -15.09 -1.03
CA ARG A 61 -20.22 -15.94 -1.82
C ARG A 61 -19.67 -17.34 -2.08
N ARG A 62 -18.37 -17.56 -1.79
CA ARG A 62 -17.67 -18.81 -2.15
C ARG A 62 -18.12 -20.00 -1.28
N GLY A 63 -18.73 -19.74 -0.13
CA GLY A 63 -19.10 -20.76 0.84
C GLY A 63 -17.87 -21.38 1.52
N GLN A 64 -18.10 -22.37 2.39
CA GLN A 64 -17.01 -23.14 3.00
C GLN A 64 -16.59 -24.30 2.08
N ILE A 65 -15.29 -24.63 2.10
CA ILE A 65 -14.75 -25.79 1.38
C ILE A 65 -15.44 -27.06 1.91
N LYS A 66 -16.12 -27.79 1.03
CA LYS A 66 -16.76 -29.07 1.37
C LYS A 66 -15.68 -30.07 1.77
N ASN A 67 -15.93 -30.85 2.83
CA ASN A 67 -15.00 -31.85 3.38
C ASN A 67 -13.65 -31.27 3.86
N ARG A 68 -13.62 -30.01 4.32
CA ARG A 68 -12.41 -29.47 4.96
C ARG A 68 -12.03 -30.35 6.16
N VAL A 69 -10.75 -30.71 6.25
CA VAL A 69 -10.19 -31.38 7.43
C VAL A 69 -9.83 -30.29 8.43
N SER A 70 -10.23 -30.47 9.70
CA SER A 70 -9.83 -29.56 10.78
C SER A 70 -8.32 -29.61 10.96
N ILE A 71 -7.69 -28.46 11.27
CA ILE A 71 -6.26 -28.39 11.60
C ILE A 71 -5.93 -29.34 12.76
N GLU A 72 -6.87 -29.53 13.69
CA GLU A 72 -6.73 -30.46 14.83
C GLU A 72 -6.54 -31.92 14.42
N LYS A 73 -6.96 -32.31 13.20
CA LYS A 73 -6.83 -33.68 12.69
C LYS A 73 -5.52 -33.91 11.91
N ARG A 74 -4.63 -32.92 11.87
CA ARG A 74 -3.38 -33.04 11.10
C ARG A 74 -2.40 -34.01 11.77
N PRO A 75 -1.58 -34.72 10.99
CA PRO A 75 -0.53 -35.57 11.55
C PRO A 75 0.56 -34.72 12.21
N ALA A 76 1.13 -35.20 13.33
CA ALA A 76 2.17 -34.48 14.09
C ALA A 76 3.42 -34.11 13.29
N VAL A 77 3.71 -34.83 12.18
CA VAL A 77 4.84 -34.52 11.28
C VAL A 77 4.74 -33.11 10.68
N VAL A 78 3.53 -32.56 10.53
CA VAL A 78 3.29 -31.22 9.98
C VAL A 78 3.91 -30.13 10.86
N ASP A 79 3.94 -30.33 12.18
CA ASP A 79 4.54 -29.39 13.12
C ASP A 79 6.06 -29.25 12.92
N LEU A 80 6.71 -30.24 12.32
CA LEU A 80 8.15 -30.23 12.06
C LEU A 80 8.54 -29.31 10.88
N ARG A 81 7.57 -28.95 10.02
CA ARG A 81 7.77 -28.07 8.84
C ARG A 81 8.96 -28.46 7.94
N SER A 82 9.34 -29.73 7.93
CA SER A 82 10.59 -30.22 7.35
C SER A 82 10.53 -30.50 5.85
N ARG A 83 9.33 -30.55 5.26
CA ARG A 83 9.12 -30.74 3.82
C ARG A 83 8.25 -29.63 3.21
N VAL A 84 8.44 -29.41 1.91
CA VAL A 84 7.58 -28.55 1.10
C VAL A 84 6.19 -29.19 1.02
N GLY A 85 5.16 -28.46 1.44
CA GLY A 85 3.76 -28.92 1.46
C GLY A 85 3.08 -28.90 2.84
N ASP A 86 3.86 -28.88 3.93
CA ASP A 86 3.34 -28.78 5.31
C ASP A 86 3.21 -27.32 5.81
N TRP A 87 3.49 -26.35 4.93
CA TRP A 87 3.46 -24.94 5.28
C TRP A 87 2.04 -24.40 5.15
N GLU A 88 1.34 -24.30 6.27
CA GLU A 88 0.04 -23.64 6.36
C GLU A 88 0.24 -22.11 6.51
N ALA A 89 -0.59 -21.32 5.80
CA ALA A 89 -0.64 -19.88 5.99
C ALA A 89 -1.59 -19.57 7.15
N ASP A 90 -1.06 -19.04 8.25
CA ASP A 90 -1.89 -18.60 9.37
C ASP A 90 -2.83 -17.49 8.89
N THR A 91 -4.13 -17.78 8.89
CA THR A 91 -5.14 -16.76 8.60
C THR A 91 -5.32 -15.90 9.85
N LEU A 92 -4.59 -14.78 9.91
CA LEU A 92 -4.84 -13.75 10.92
C LEU A 92 -6.20 -13.09 10.63
N ILE A 93 -7.24 -13.56 11.33
CA ILE A 93 -8.54 -12.90 11.33
C ILE A 93 -8.38 -11.61 12.13
N GLY A 94 -8.39 -10.47 11.43
CA GLY A 94 -8.37 -9.16 12.07
C GLY A 94 -9.59 -8.97 12.97
N LYS A 95 -9.37 -8.37 14.14
CA LYS A 95 -10.41 -8.05 15.14
C LYS A 95 -11.61 -7.38 14.44
N GLN A 96 -12.81 -7.96 14.58
CA GLN A 96 -14.06 -7.29 14.16
C GLN A 96 -14.13 -5.97 14.92
N GLY A 97 -13.99 -4.84 14.22
CA GLY A 97 -14.17 -3.52 14.81
C GLY A 97 -15.63 -3.34 15.21
N HIS A 98 -15.85 -2.96 16.46
CA HIS A 98 -17.10 -2.34 16.92
C HIS A 98 -17.28 -0.97 16.26
#